data_AF-A0A7C6B2F9-F1
#
_entry.id   AF-A0A7C6B2F9-F1
#
_cell.length_a   1.000
_cell.length_b   1.000
_cell.length_c   1.000
_cell.angle_alpha   90.00
_cell.angle_beta   90.00
_cell.angle_gamma   90.00
#
_symmetry.space_group_name_H-M   'P 1'
#
loop_
_entity.id
_entity.type
_entity.pdbx_description
1 polymer ?
#
loop_
_entity_poly.entity_id
_entity_poly.type
_entity_poly.pdbx_seq_one_letter_code
_entity_poly.pdbx_strand_id
1 'polypeptide(L)' 'MLSAGKLLRMKRLANQYGVIAAAAMDQRGSLKKMLAAALGNGAVSDEMMAEFKTAVTKVLSPY' A
#
# COMPACT_ATOMS: atom_id res chain seq x y z
N MET A 1 29.67 2.67 -2.23
CA MET A 1 28.88 3.05 -3.43
C MET A 1 27.68 2.11 -3.57
N LEU A 2 26.56 2.59 -4.09
CA LEU A 2 25.43 1.74 -4.47
C LEU A 2 25.78 0.93 -5.72
N SER A 3 25.37 -0.33 -5.78
CA SER A 3 25.47 -1.11 -7.02
C SER A 3 24.54 -0.54 -8.09
N ALA A 4 24.88 -0.73 -9.36
CA ALA A 4 24.05 -0.29 -10.49
C ALA A 4 22.60 -0.81 -10.37
N GLY A 5 22.42 -2.07 -9.93
CA GLY A 5 21.10 -2.66 -9.71
C GLY A 5 20.31 -2.00 -8.58
N LYS A 6 20.94 -1.66 -7.46
CA LYS A 6 20.26 -0.94 -6.35
C LYS A 6 19.86 0.47 -6.77
N LEU A 7 20.73 1.18 -7.49
CA LEU A 7 20.45 2.51 -8.01
C LEU A 7 19.25 2.49 -8.98
N LEU A 8 19.20 1.52 -9.89
CA LEU A 8 18.08 1.36 -10.82
C LEU A 8 16.74 1.15 -10.09
N ARG A 9 16.74 0.30 -9.06
CA ARG A 9 15.52 0.04 -8.26
C ARG A 9 15.09 1.25 -7.45
N MET A 10 16.01 1.99 -6.84
CA MET A 10 15.67 3.24 -6.14
C MET A 10 15.06 4.28 -7.08
N LYS A 11 15.60 4.42 -8.30
CA LYS A 11 15.04 5.32 -9.31
C LYS A 11 13.60 4.96 -9.71
N ARG A 12 13.24 3.67 -9.71
CA ARG A 12 11.86 3.22 -9.98
C ARG A 12 10.87 3.53 -8.86
N LEU A 13 11.35 3.79 -7.64
CA LEU A 13 10.53 4.12 -6.48
C LEU A 13 10.41 5.63 -6.23
N ALA A 14 11.16 6.44 -6.98
CA ALA A 14 11.18 7.89 -6.85
C ALA A 14 10.45 8.54 -8.03
N ASN A 15 9.91 9.73 -7.79
CA ASN A 15 9.36 10.56 -8.86
C ASN A 15 10.48 11.20 -9.70
N GLN A 16 10.09 12.00 -10.70
CA GLN A 16 11.02 12.68 -11.61
C GLN A 16 12.03 13.62 -10.92
N TYR A 17 11.76 14.05 -9.69
CA TYR A 17 12.64 14.89 -8.87
C TYR A 17 13.56 14.08 -7.94
N GLY A 18 13.50 12.74 -7.99
CA GLY A 18 14.26 11.87 -7.10
C GLY A 18 13.65 11.71 -5.70
N VAL A 19 12.40 12.13 -5.49
CA VAL A 19 11.70 12.03 -4.20
C VAL A 19 10.84 10.77 -4.15
N ILE A 20 10.92 10.00 -3.06
CA ILE A 20 10.06 8.83 -2.82
C ILE A 20 8.72 9.31 -2.24
N ALA A 21 7.71 9.41 -3.11
CA ALA A 21 6.33 9.75 -2.75
C ALA A 21 5.45 8.49 -2.82
N ALA A 22 5.74 7.50 -1.97
CA ALA A 22 5.08 6.20 -1.99
C ALA A 22 3.82 6.17 -1.11
N ALA A 23 2.77 5.47 -1.57
CA ALA A 23 1.59 5.15 -0.76
C ALA A 23 1.83 3.84 0.03
N ALA A 24 1.55 3.84 1.33
CA ALA A 24 1.76 2.69 2.22
C ALA A 24 0.45 1.94 2.51
N MET A 25 0.34 0.70 2.02
CA MET A 25 -0.84 -0.18 2.15
C MET A 25 -0.51 -1.57 2.72
N ASP A 26 0.52 -1.64 3.57
CA ASP A 26 1.05 -2.86 4.16
C ASP A 26 0.40 -3.24 5.51
N GLN A 27 -0.57 -2.44 5.97
CA GLN A 27 -1.24 -2.64 7.25
C GLN A 27 -2.01 -3.98 7.28
N ARG A 28 -1.89 -4.71 8.40
CA ARG A 28 -2.60 -5.97 8.64
C ARG A 28 -3.60 -5.79 9.78
N GLY A 29 -3.18 -6.04 11.02
CA GLY A 29 -4.06 -5.99 12.19
C GLY A 29 -4.75 -4.65 12.41
N SER A 30 -4.08 -3.52 12.13
CA SER A 30 -4.68 -2.19 12.23
C SER A 30 -5.79 -1.98 11.22
N LEU A 31 -5.58 -2.35 9.95
CA LEU A 31 -6.61 -2.28 8.92
C LEU A 31 -7.80 -3.19 9.26
N LYS A 32 -7.54 -4.42 9.75
CA LYS A 32 -8.60 -5.34 10.20
C LYS A 32 -9.45 -4.73 11.32
N LYS A 33 -8.82 -4.10 12.32
CA LYS A 33 -9.53 -3.41 13.42
C LYS A 33 -10.37 -2.24 12.92
N MET A 34 -9.83 -1.44 11.99
CA MET A 34 -10.54 -0.30 11.40
C MET A 34 -11.76 -0.75 10.60
N LEU A 35 -11.64 -1.79 9.78
CA LEU A 35 -12.76 -2.37 9.03
C LEU A 35 -13.81 -2.98 9.97
N ALA A 36 -13.38 -3.73 11.00
CA ALA A 36 -14.32 -4.29 11.97
C ALA A 36 -15.11 -3.19 12.68
N ALA A 37 -14.45 -2.11 13.11
CA ALA A 37 -15.11 -0.96 13.72
C ALA A 37 -16.11 -0.29 12.77
N ALA A 38 -15.74 -0.11 11.48
CA ALA A 38 -16.62 0.44 10.46
C ALA A 38 -17.86 -0.43 10.18
N LEU A 39 -17.78 -1.74 10.44
CA LEU A 39 -18.85 -2.71 10.28
C LEU A 39 -19.64 -2.97 11.57
N GLY A 40 -19.47 -2.14 12.62
CA GLY A 40 -20.15 -2.34 13.90
C GLY A 40 -19.62 -3.55 14.70
N ASN A 41 -18.30 -3.75 14.70
CA ASN A 41 -17.59 -4.90 15.26
C ASN A 41 -17.90 -6.24 14.56
N GLY A 42 -18.22 -6.18 13.26
CA GLY A 42 -18.44 -7.36 12.41
C GLY A 42 -17.15 -8.14 12.12
N ALA A 43 -17.33 -9.39 11.68
CA ALA A 43 -16.22 -10.22 11.22
C ALA A 43 -15.61 -9.66 9.92
N VAL A 44 -14.29 -9.57 9.87
CA VAL A 44 -13.54 -9.15 8.68
C VAL A 44 -12.78 -10.36 8.14
N SER A 45 -13.11 -10.77 6.93
CA SER A 45 -12.43 -11.86 6.22
C SER A 45 -11.17 -11.37 5.50
N ASP A 46 -10.33 -12.30 5.06
CA ASP A 46 -9.12 -11.98 4.30
C ASP A 46 -9.45 -11.47 2.89
N GLU A 47 -10.57 -11.91 2.31
CA GLU A 47 -11.09 -11.42 1.03
C GLU A 47 -11.45 -9.94 1.13
N MET A 48 -12.13 -9.53 2.21
CA MET A 48 -12.46 -8.11 2.44
C MET A 48 -11.20 -7.24 2.55
N MET A 49 -10.17 -7.77 3.21
CA MET A 49 -8.88 -7.10 3.32
C MET A 49 -8.20 -6.97 1.94
N ALA A 50 -8.23 -8.02 1.13
CA ALA A 50 -7.66 -8.03 -0.21
C ALA A 50 -8.40 -7.08 -1.16
N GLU A 51 -9.74 -7.07 -1.09
CA GLU A 51 -10.58 -6.18 -1.88
C GLU A 51 -10.31 -4.71 -1.54
N PHE A 52 -10.28 -4.38 -0.25
CA PHE A 52 -9.99 -3.02 0.20
C PHE A 52 -8.61 -2.55 -0.30
N LYS A 53 -7.57 -3.37 -0.13
CA LYS A 53 -6.22 -3.03 -0.58
C LYS A 53 -6.14 -2.87 -2.09
N THR A 54 -6.80 -3.75 -2.84
CA THR A 54 -6.88 -3.68 -4.30
C THR A 54 -7.56 -2.39 -4.74
N ALA A 55 -8.70 -2.05 -4.15
CA ALA A 55 -9.47 -0.86 -4.48
C ALA A 55 -8.66 0.43 -4.23
N VAL A 56 -8.04 0.54 -3.06
CA VAL A 56 -7.22 1.71 -2.72
C VAL A 56 -6.00 1.82 -3.62
N THR A 57 -5.30 0.71 -3.89
CA THR A 57 -4.14 0.69 -4.81
C THR A 57 -4.56 1.15 -6.20
N LYS A 58 -5.68 0.65 -6.73
CA LYS A 58 -6.20 1.06 -8.05
C LYS A 58 -6.47 2.57 -8.15
N VAL A 59 -6.91 3.21 -7.07
CA VAL A 59 -7.25 4.64 -7.06
C VAL A 59 -6.01 5.51 -6.79
N LEU A 60 -5.11 5.08 -5.90
CA LEU A 60 -4.00 5.91 -5.39
C LEU A 60 -2.64 5.62 -6.04
N SER A 61 -2.49 4.53 -6.81
CA SER A 61 -1.29 4.26 -7.62
C SER A 61 -1.65 4.09 -9.11
N PRO A 62 -1.99 5.19 -9.82
CA PRO A 62 -2.40 5.13 -11.23
C PRO A 62 -1.25 4.91 -12.23
N TYR A 63 0.01 4.86 -11.76
CA TYR A 63 1.22 4.76 -12.57
C TYR A 63 2.09 3.58 -12.16
#